data_AF-A0AAP7DG29-F1
#
_entry.id   AF-A0AAP7DG29-F1
#
_cell.length_a   1.000
_cell.length_b   1.000
_cell.length_c   1.000
_cell.angle_alpha   90.00
_cell.angle_beta   90.00
_cell.angle_gamma   90.00
#
_symmetry.space_group_name_H-M   'P 1'
#
loop_
_entity.id
_entity.type
_entity.pdbx_description
1 polymer ?
#
loop_
_entity_poly.entity_id
_entity_poly.type
_entity_poly.pdbx_seq_one_letter_code
_entity_poly.pdbx_strand_id
1 'polypeptide(L)'
;MKKLIVTMGLTLISSNALAEKPMNDMSLKLSANTVPCYGSVAGMCELDGKLVTHEQLVSNVSGEPSFVTSIHYFSNRDDKIILEYTTLEIDYMQRMAGDIGTTSTSLKYIWPSDLSDYLEQQKLVVKKDCPKLDGCQPLLEFIDKLHR
;
A
#
# COMPACT_ATOMS: atom_id res chain seq x y z
N MET A 1 60.20 -27.81 -18.39
CA MET A 1 60.32 -26.42 -17.91
C MET A 1 58.92 -25.83 -17.86
N LYS A 2 58.56 -25.24 -16.72
CA LYS A 2 57.25 -24.65 -16.41
C LYS A 2 56.91 -23.50 -17.36
N LYS A 3 55.70 -23.49 -17.93
CA LYS A 3 54.97 -22.25 -18.23
C LYS A 3 53.51 -22.43 -17.85
N LEU A 4 53.20 -21.90 -16.67
CA LEU A 4 51.86 -21.53 -16.24
C LEU A 4 51.32 -20.50 -17.24
N ILE A 5 50.18 -20.75 -17.85
CA ILE A 5 49.35 -19.69 -18.42
C ILE A 5 47.99 -19.84 -17.76
N VAL A 6 47.71 -18.89 -16.87
CA VAL A 6 46.54 -18.81 -16.03
C VAL A 6 45.34 -18.49 -16.91
N THR A 7 44.37 -19.40 -16.95
CA THR A 7 43.07 -19.19 -17.58
C THR A 7 42.32 -18.11 -16.78
N MET A 8 42.25 -16.92 -17.33
CA MET A 8 41.52 -15.79 -16.76
C MET A 8 40.02 -16.05 -16.98
N GLY A 9 39.37 -16.66 -15.98
CA GLY A 9 37.93 -16.85 -15.96
C GLY A 9 37.23 -15.50 -15.88
N LEU A 10 36.56 -15.11 -16.97
CA LEU A 10 35.64 -13.97 -16.99
C LEU A 10 34.41 -14.37 -16.18
N THR A 11 34.43 -14.07 -14.88
CA THR A 11 33.23 -14.11 -14.04
C THR A 11 32.42 -12.85 -14.35
N LEU A 12 31.35 -13.01 -15.12
CA LEU A 12 30.29 -12.03 -15.23
C LEU A 12 29.59 -11.96 -13.87
N ILE A 13 30.10 -11.13 -12.98
CA ILE A 13 29.35 -10.68 -11.82
C ILE A 13 28.32 -9.72 -12.39
N SER A 14 27.10 -10.22 -12.64
CA SER A 14 25.94 -9.40 -12.93
C SER A 14 25.74 -8.49 -11.73
N SER A 15 26.28 -7.28 -11.84
CA SER A 15 25.99 -6.18 -10.93
C SER A 15 24.52 -5.83 -11.16
N ASN A 16 23.63 -6.54 -10.48
CA ASN A 16 22.34 -6.00 -10.10
C ASN A 16 22.64 -4.93 -9.04
N ALA A 17 23.23 -3.82 -9.50
CA ALA A 17 23.02 -2.56 -8.82
C ALA A 17 21.53 -2.32 -8.96
N LEU A 18 20.81 -2.84 -7.96
CA LEU A 18 19.45 -2.47 -7.63
C LEU A 18 19.44 -0.96 -7.80
N ALA A 19 18.68 -0.48 -8.77
CA ALA A 19 18.43 0.94 -8.89
C ALA A 19 17.97 1.38 -7.50
N GLU A 20 18.82 2.12 -6.79
CA GLU A 20 18.40 2.89 -5.65
C GLU A 20 17.37 3.85 -6.22
N LYS A 21 16.11 3.41 -6.15
CA LYS A 21 14.96 4.20 -6.50
C LYS A 21 15.12 5.46 -5.66
N PRO A 22 15.24 6.65 -6.25
CA PRO A 22 15.46 7.85 -5.47
C PRO A 22 14.33 7.93 -4.45
N MET A 23 14.69 7.85 -3.17
CA MET A 23 13.81 8.05 -2.03
C MET A 23 13.30 9.49 -2.11
N ASN A 24 12.20 9.69 -2.82
CA ASN A 24 11.37 10.85 -2.60
C ASN A 24 10.57 10.54 -1.35
N ASP A 25 11.05 11.05 -0.22
CA ASP A 25 10.61 10.78 1.15
C ASP A 25 9.25 11.46 1.45
N MET A 26 8.27 11.20 0.59
CA MET A 26 6.92 11.73 0.67
C MET A 26 5.88 10.61 0.50
N SER A 27 6.20 9.39 0.94
CA SER A 27 5.21 8.32 1.03
C SER A 27 4.33 8.54 2.26
N LEU A 28 3.01 8.54 2.06
CA LEU A 28 2.04 8.57 3.15
C LEU A 28 2.16 7.25 3.93
N LYS A 29 2.71 7.29 5.15
CA LYS A 29 2.80 6.12 6.04
C LYS A 29 1.47 5.90 6.75
N LEU A 30 0.79 4.80 6.45
CA LEU A 30 -0.46 4.39 7.10
C LEU A 30 -0.29 3.02 7.79
N SER A 31 -1.09 2.76 8.83
CA SER A 31 -1.01 1.54 9.65
C SER A 31 -1.32 0.28 8.83
N ALA A 32 -0.50 -0.77 8.99
CA ALA A 32 -0.84 -2.12 8.56
C ALA A 32 -1.56 -2.82 9.72
N ASN A 33 -2.80 -3.27 9.49
CA ASN A 33 -3.61 -3.90 10.52
C ASN A 33 -3.76 -5.39 10.25
N THR A 34 -3.72 -6.20 11.31
CA THR A 34 -3.87 -7.66 11.21
C THR A 34 -4.82 -8.19 12.28
N VAL A 35 -5.54 -9.26 11.96
CA VAL A 35 -6.41 -9.95 12.92
C VAL A 35 -6.35 -11.47 12.70
N PRO A 36 -6.28 -12.27 13.77
CA PRO A 36 -6.45 -13.71 13.64
C PRO A 36 -7.90 -14.06 13.34
N CYS A 37 -8.09 -15.01 12.42
CA CYS A 37 -9.38 -15.61 12.11
C CYS A 37 -9.29 -17.11 12.38
N TYR A 38 -10.35 -17.67 12.99
CA TYR A 38 -10.49 -19.10 13.25
C TYR A 38 -11.75 -19.61 12.59
N GLY A 39 -11.73 -20.77 11.95
CA GLY A 39 -12.92 -21.31 11.30
C GLY A 39 -12.65 -22.61 10.56
N SER A 40 -13.70 -23.39 10.35
CA SER A 40 -13.63 -24.68 9.63
C SER A 40 -14.10 -24.60 8.18
N VAL A 41 -14.62 -23.44 7.75
CA VAL A 41 -15.16 -23.20 6.41
C VAL A 41 -14.27 -22.20 5.70
N ALA A 42 -13.75 -22.57 4.52
CA ALA A 42 -12.91 -21.69 3.72
C ALA A 42 -13.63 -20.38 3.39
N GLY A 43 -12.95 -19.25 3.58
CA GLY A 43 -13.51 -17.91 3.36
C GLY A 43 -14.37 -17.37 4.50
N MET A 44 -14.51 -18.11 5.60
CA MET A 44 -15.29 -17.70 6.77
C MET A 44 -14.50 -17.85 8.08
N CYS A 45 -14.84 -16.98 9.03
CA CYS A 45 -14.36 -17.00 10.40
C CYS A 45 -15.53 -17.28 11.33
N GLU A 46 -15.25 -17.85 12.49
CA GLU A 46 -16.17 -17.97 13.60
C GLU A 46 -15.95 -16.80 14.57
N LEU A 47 -17.00 -16.03 14.81
CA LEU A 47 -17.04 -14.93 15.76
C LEU A 47 -18.31 -15.07 16.60
N ASP A 48 -18.17 -15.21 17.92
CA ASP A 48 -19.27 -15.38 18.86
C ASP A 48 -20.27 -16.51 18.47
N GLY A 49 -19.75 -17.63 17.98
CA GLY A 49 -20.53 -18.79 17.54
C GLY A 49 -21.28 -18.60 16.22
N LYS A 50 -20.98 -17.52 15.46
CA LYS A 50 -21.52 -17.26 14.13
C LYS A 50 -20.43 -17.32 13.08
N LEU A 51 -20.76 -17.86 11.90
CA LEU A 51 -19.90 -17.75 10.73
C LEU A 51 -20.06 -16.37 10.10
N VAL A 52 -18.94 -15.68 9.91
CA VAL A 52 -18.84 -14.38 9.25
C VAL A 52 -17.80 -14.46 8.14
N THR A 53 -17.95 -13.69 7.08
CA THR A 53 -16.90 -13.62 6.04
C THR A 53 -15.66 -12.92 6.58
N HIS A 54 -14.51 -13.09 5.92
CA HIS A 54 -13.29 -12.40 6.32
C HIS A 54 -13.46 -10.87 6.34
N GLU A 55 -14.15 -10.30 5.33
CA GLU A 55 -14.43 -8.85 5.25
C GLU A 55 -15.36 -8.37 6.38
N GLN A 56 -16.38 -9.16 6.71
CA GLN A 56 -17.26 -8.87 7.85
C GLN A 56 -16.49 -8.90 9.17
N LEU A 57 -15.60 -9.88 9.36
CA LEU A 57 -14.76 -9.95 10.55
C LEU A 57 -13.89 -8.70 10.69
N VAL A 58 -13.14 -8.34 9.65
CA VAL A 58 -12.22 -7.19 9.72
C VAL A 58 -12.97 -5.87 9.88
N SER A 59 -14.15 -5.72 9.26
CA SER A 59 -15.01 -4.54 9.44
C SER A 59 -15.59 -4.44 10.85
N ASN A 60 -15.96 -5.58 11.46
CA ASN A 60 -16.42 -5.61 12.85
C ASN A 60 -15.28 -5.26 13.82
N VAL A 61 -14.06 -5.74 13.56
CA VAL A 61 -12.89 -5.53 14.40
C VAL A 61 -12.39 -4.08 14.34
N SER A 62 -12.38 -3.48 13.15
CA SER A 62 -11.98 -2.08 12.97
C SER A 62 -13.07 -1.09 13.38
N GLY A 63 -14.33 -1.52 13.42
CA GLY A 63 -15.49 -0.66 13.67
C GLY A 63 -15.88 0.19 12.47
N GLU A 64 -15.29 -0.04 11.30
CA GLU A 64 -15.59 0.69 10.07
C GLU A 64 -15.45 -0.21 8.82
N PRO A 65 -16.08 0.14 7.68
CA PRO A 65 -15.97 -0.65 6.46
C PRO A 65 -14.50 -0.91 6.09
N SER A 66 -14.16 -2.19 5.97
CA SER A 66 -12.78 -2.66 5.79
C SER A 66 -12.74 -3.85 4.86
N PHE A 67 -11.56 -4.14 4.32
CA PHE A 67 -11.37 -5.26 3.41
C PHE A 67 -10.02 -5.92 3.63
N VAL A 68 -9.97 -7.19 3.25
CA VAL A 68 -8.80 -8.05 3.43
C VAL A 68 -7.82 -7.79 2.29
N THR A 69 -6.58 -7.47 2.64
CA THR A 69 -5.49 -7.25 1.67
C THR A 69 -4.65 -8.51 1.47
N SER A 70 -4.53 -9.34 2.49
CA SER A 70 -3.77 -10.60 2.44
C SER A 70 -4.30 -11.62 3.44
N ILE A 71 -4.10 -12.90 3.12
CA ILE A 71 -4.43 -14.03 3.98
C ILE A 71 -3.18 -14.88 4.18
N HIS A 72 -2.75 -15.02 5.42
CA HIS A 72 -1.59 -15.81 5.80
C HIS A 72 -2.04 -17.10 6.48
N TYR A 73 -1.74 -18.22 5.82
CA TYR A 73 -2.04 -19.56 6.30
C TYR A 73 -0.92 -20.09 7.19
N PHE A 74 -1.27 -20.90 8.19
CA PHE A 74 -0.29 -21.62 8.99
C PHE A 74 -0.11 -23.03 8.43
N SER A 75 1.13 -23.44 8.16
CA SER A 75 1.43 -24.73 7.50
C SER A 75 0.93 -25.98 8.23
N ASN A 76 0.64 -25.88 9.53
CA ASN A 76 0.25 -27.00 10.38
C ASN A 76 -1.15 -26.83 11.00
N ARG A 77 -1.94 -25.83 10.55
CA ARG A 77 -3.25 -25.52 11.10
C ARG A 77 -4.16 -24.90 10.05
N ASP A 78 -5.12 -25.68 9.58
CA ASP A 78 -6.12 -25.25 8.60
C ASP A 78 -7.24 -24.41 9.23
N ASP A 79 -7.39 -24.48 10.56
CA ASP A 79 -8.43 -23.80 11.33
C ASP A 79 -8.07 -22.36 11.70
N LYS A 80 -6.85 -21.91 11.39
CA LYS A 80 -6.36 -20.57 11.73
C LYS A 80 -5.68 -19.92 10.55
N ILE A 81 -5.98 -18.64 10.36
CA ILE A 81 -5.29 -17.74 9.43
C ILE A 81 -5.04 -16.38 10.08
N ILE A 82 -4.10 -15.61 9.55
CA ILE A 82 -3.99 -14.17 9.84
C ILE A 82 -4.52 -13.41 8.63
N LEU A 83 -5.45 -12.50 8.86
CA LEU A 83 -5.94 -11.58 7.86
C LEU A 83 -5.18 -10.26 8.02
N GLU A 84 -4.52 -9.81 6.96
CA GLU A 84 -4.13 -8.41 6.84
C GLU A 84 -5.30 -7.65 6.23
N TYR A 85 -5.57 -6.46 6.76
CA TYR A 85 -6.69 -5.66 6.30
C TYR A 85 -6.36 -4.18 6.32
N THR A 86 -7.15 -3.46 5.54
CA THR A 86 -7.15 -2.00 5.52
C THR A 86 -8.58 -1.49 5.57
N THR A 87 -8.75 -0.26 6.03
CA THR A 87 -10.05 0.40 6.06
C THR A 87 -10.30 1.06 4.72
N LEU A 88 -11.57 1.26 4.34
CA LEU A 88 -11.91 1.96 3.08
C LEU A 88 -11.22 3.34 3.01
N GLU A 89 -11.12 4.04 4.14
CA GLU A 89 -10.45 5.33 4.27
C GLU A 89 -8.95 5.23 3.94
N ILE A 90 -8.23 4.29 4.56
CA ILE A 90 -6.79 4.11 4.36
C ILE A 90 -6.49 3.72 2.91
N ASP A 91 -7.25 2.78 2.33
CA ASP A 91 -7.07 2.42 0.93
C ASP A 91 -7.30 3.58 -0.03
N TYR A 92 -8.40 4.32 0.17
CA TYR A 92 -8.68 5.50 -0.63
C TYR A 92 -7.50 6.46 -0.60
N MET A 93 -6.96 6.72 0.60
CA MET A 93 -5.80 7.58 0.74
C MET A 93 -4.56 7.04 0.02
N GLN A 94 -4.28 5.73 0.09
CA GLN A 94 -3.12 5.14 -0.58
C GLN A 94 -3.22 5.22 -2.11
N ARG A 95 -4.37 4.85 -2.67
CA ARG A 95 -4.58 4.89 -4.12
C ARG A 95 -4.47 6.32 -4.64
N MET A 96 -5.18 7.26 -4.01
CA MET A 96 -5.13 8.66 -4.41
C MET A 96 -3.73 9.26 -4.24
N ALA A 97 -3.02 8.96 -3.15
CA ALA A 97 -1.64 9.42 -2.97
C ALA A 97 -0.72 8.91 -4.08
N GLY A 98 -0.87 7.65 -4.50
CA GLY A 98 -0.11 7.05 -5.61
C GLY A 98 -0.38 7.74 -6.94
N ASP A 99 -1.66 7.93 -7.28
CA ASP A 99 -2.10 8.56 -8.54
C ASP A 99 -1.67 10.03 -8.60
N ILE A 100 -1.90 10.78 -7.52
CA ILE A 100 -1.52 12.19 -7.40
C ILE A 100 0.00 12.35 -7.41
N GLY A 101 0.72 11.54 -6.65
CA GLY A 101 2.19 11.59 -6.59
C GLY A 101 2.83 11.33 -7.96
N THR A 102 2.32 10.35 -8.70
CA THR A 102 2.83 10.01 -10.04
C THR A 102 2.55 11.13 -11.05
N THR A 103 1.32 11.66 -11.05
CA THR A 103 0.91 12.72 -11.99
C THR A 103 1.59 14.05 -11.68
N SER A 104 1.65 14.44 -10.40
CA SER A 104 2.33 15.66 -9.95
C SER A 104 3.81 15.65 -10.30
N THR A 105 4.49 14.51 -10.12
CA THR A 105 5.90 14.34 -10.55
C THR A 105 6.02 14.58 -12.06
N SER A 106 5.14 13.99 -12.87
CA SER A 106 5.14 14.16 -14.32
C SER A 106 4.91 15.62 -14.73
N LEU A 107 3.92 16.30 -14.14
CA LEU A 107 3.63 17.70 -14.41
C LEU A 107 4.79 18.62 -13.98
N LYS A 108 5.42 18.35 -12.82
CA LYS A 108 6.56 19.13 -12.32
C LYS A 108 7.73 19.15 -13.32
N TYR A 109 7.91 18.08 -14.10
CA TYR A 109 8.98 17.99 -15.10
C TYR A 109 8.55 18.41 -16.52
N ILE A 110 7.29 18.19 -16.91
CA ILE A 110 6.83 18.38 -18.30
C ILE A 110 6.05 19.69 -18.47
N TRP A 111 5.11 20.00 -17.56
CA TRP A 111 4.23 21.17 -17.61
C TRP A 111 4.06 21.81 -16.21
N PRO A 112 5.08 22.53 -15.72
CA PRO A 112 5.08 23.05 -14.35
C PRO A 112 3.97 24.07 -14.07
N SER A 113 3.50 24.78 -15.11
CA SER A 113 2.38 25.73 -15.01
C SER A 113 1.07 25.07 -14.58
N ASP A 114 0.87 23.81 -14.97
CA ASP A 114 -0.41 23.12 -14.81
C ASP A 114 -0.47 22.35 -13.48
N LEU A 115 0.66 22.25 -12.77
CA LEU A 115 0.77 21.53 -11.51
C LEU A 115 -0.13 22.12 -10.42
N SER A 116 -0.16 23.45 -10.28
CA SER A 116 -0.95 24.10 -9.24
C SER A 116 -2.45 23.85 -9.44
N ASP A 117 -2.95 24.02 -10.66
CA ASP A 117 -4.35 23.80 -11.00
C ASP A 117 -4.74 22.33 -10.80
N TYR A 118 -3.87 21.41 -11.18
CA TYR A 118 -4.06 19.98 -10.93
C TYR A 118 -4.18 19.68 -9.43
N LEU A 119 -3.24 20.15 -8.60
CA LEU A 119 -3.25 19.86 -7.16
C LEU A 119 -4.47 20.46 -6.46
N GLU A 120 -4.92 21.67 -6.83
CA GLU A 120 -6.16 22.26 -6.30
C GLU A 120 -7.40 21.46 -6.70
N GLN A 121 -7.47 20.96 -7.94
CA GLN A 121 -8.54 20.06 -8.35
C GLN A 121 -8.54 18.76 -7.53
N GLN A 122 -7.36 18.18 -7.27
CA GLN A 122 -7.26 16.96 -6.46
C GLN A 122 -7.71 17.19 -5.01
N LYS A 123 -7.45 18.37 -4.41
CA LYS A 123 -8.00 18.70 -3.09
C LYS A 123 -9.53 18.70 -3.09
N LEU A 124 -10.16 19.20 -4.14
CA LEU A 124 -11.63 19.19 -4.27
C LEU A 124 -12.18 17.78 -4.40
N VAL A 125 -11.52 16.93 -5.20
CA VAL A 125 -11.87 15.50 -5.32
C VAL A 125 -11.76 14.80 -3.98
N VAL A 126 -10.64 14.98 -3.26
CA VAL A 126 -10.42 14.35 -1.95
C VAL A 126 -11.46 14.79 -0.92
N LYS A 127 -11.79 16.09 -0.86
CA LYS A 127 -12.83 16.58 0.05
C LYS A 127 -14.22 16.02 -0.24
N LYS A 128 -14.51 15.74 -1.51
CA LYS A 128 -15.81 15.24 -1.96
C LYS A 128 -15.95 13.73 -1.77
N ASP A 129 -14.90 12.98 -2.14
CA ASP A 129 -14.98 11.52 -2.30
C ASP A 129 -14.35 10.76 -1.12
N CYS A 130 -13.84 11.46 -0.10
CA CYS A 130 -13.31 10.83 1.10
C CYS A 130 -14.37 9.92 1.76
N PRO A 131 -14.06 8.64 2.03
CA PRO A 131 -15.02 7.70 2.63
C PRO A 131 -15.54 8.09 4.02
N LYS A 132 -14.83 8.99 4.70
CA LYS A 132 -15.13 9.41 6.07
C LYS A 132 -15.01 10.92 6.19
N LEU A 133 -15.99 11.55 6.84
CA LEU A 133 -15.95 12.98 7.12
C LEU A 133 -14.66 13.31 7.89
N ASP A 134 -13.87 14.23 7.35
CA ASP A 134 -12.58 14.68 7.88
C ASP A 134 -11.49 13.60 8.03
N GLY A 135 -11.68 12.38 7.51
CA GLY A 135 -10.68 11.30 7.61
C GLY A 135 -9.46 11.52 6.71
N CYS A 136 -9.64 12.09 5.52
CA CYS A 136 -8.58 12.24 4.52
C CYS A 136 -7.66 13.45 4.73
N GLN A 137 -7.64 14.04 5.91
CA GLN A 137 -6.74 15.16 6.24
C GLN A 137 -5.26 14.86 5.96
N PRO A 138 -4.71 13.67 6.27
CA PRO A 138 -3.32 13.34 5.94
C PRO A 138 -3.03 13.37 4.42
N LEU A 139 -4.01 13.01 3.59
CA LEU A 139 -3.88 13.09 2.13
C LEU A 139 -3.89 14.55 1.64
N LEU A 140 -4.72 15.41 2.23
CA LEU A 140 -4.71 16.84 1.91
C LEU A 140 -3.36 17.49 2.26
N GLU A 141 -2.79 17.16 3.41
CA GLU A 141 -1.45 17.62 3.81
C GLU A 141 -0.36 17.10 2.87
N PHE A 142 -0.50 15.87 2.37
CA PHE A 142 0.37 15.32 1.34
C PHE A 142 0.31 16.15 0.05
N ILE A 143 -0.90 16.50 -0.43
CA ILE A 143 -1.08 17.34 -1.62
C ILE A 143 -0.45 18.74 -1.43
N ASP A 144 -0.58 19.32 -0.23
CA ASP A 144 0.06 20.61 0.09
C ASP A 144 1.59 20.55 0.03
N LYS A 145 2.19 19.42 0.41
CA LYS A 145 3.65 19.23 0.32
C LYS A 145 4.14 19.13 -1.12
N LEU A 146 3.30 18.67 -2.05
CA LEU A 146 3.65 18.58 -3.48
C LEU A 146 3.73 19.93 -4.19
N HIS A 147 3.18 21.00 -3.59
CA HIS A 147 3.35 22.38 -4.09
C HIS A 147 4.79 22.91 -3.90
N ARG A 148 5.60 22.25 -3.06
CA ARG A 148 6.96 22.66 -2.70
C ARG A 148 8.01 21.99 -3.59
#